data_AF-A0A914SHY8-F1
#
_entry.id   AF-A0A914SHY8-F1
#
_cell.length_a   1.000
_cell.length_b   1.000
_cell.length_c   1.000
_cell.angle_alpha   90.00
_cell.angle_beta   90.00
_cell.angle_gamma   90.00
#
_symmetry.space_group_name_H-M   'P 1'
#
loop_
_entity.id
_entity.type
_entity.pdbx_description
1 polymer ?
#
loop_
_entity_poly.entity_id
_entity_poly.type
_entity_poly.pdbx_seq_one_letter_code
_entity_poly.pdbx_strand_id
1 'polypeptide(L)'
;MMKRCYNCRRDLGDNGGIQCEKCKKNEEKYGKPERCKYCQLLAAFVNSKCVYCTHLERKIGLPIACTKCGLKSAFTKTPEKAAFCRNCTATLDPEEKAKLKHQTIMEKDQQIGKLKSTQMINEQEHRQALRQVHKRNEAAMSTLKEQIRELSRQLDAARPKYR
;
A
#
# COMPACT_ATOMS: atom_id res chain seq x y z
N MET A 1 12.96 34.58 0.77
CA MET A 1 11.89 34.03 -0.11
C MET A 1 12.41 32.73 -0.71
N MET A 2 11.79 31.58 -0.44
CA MET A 2 12.30 30.30 -0.93
C MET A 2 12.27 30.24 -2.46
N LYS A 3 13.42 29.97 -3.09
CA LYS A 3 13.51 29.73 -4.53
C LYS A 3 12.90 28.38 -4.88
N ARG A 4 12.12 28.35 -5.96
CA ARG A 4 11.50 27.12 -6.48
C ARG A 4 11.97 26.87 -7.89
N CYS A 5 12.18 25.60 -8.22
CA CYS A 5 12.54 25.16 -9.56
C CYS A 5 11.50 25.63 -10.59
N TYR A 6 11.97 26.29 -11.64
CA TYR A 6 11.15 26.79 -12.75
C TYR A 6 10.27 25.69 -13.37
N ASN A 7 10.84 24.50 -13.61
CA ASN A 7 10.10 23.41 -14.24
C ASN A 7 9.15 22.71 -13.25
N CYS A 8 9.65 22.23 -12.11
CA CYS A 8 8.89 21.31 -11.25
C CYS A 8 8.40 21.89 -9.91
N ARG A 9 8.63 23.19 -9.67
CA ARG A 9 8.28 23.95 -8.45
C ARG A 9 8.75 23.31 -7.14
N ARG A 10 9.78 22.46 -7.18
CA ARG A 10 10.44 21.94 -5.97
C ARG A 10 11.25 23.05 -5.32
N ASP A 11 11.23 23.12 -4.00
CA ASP A 11 12.05 24.07 -3.23
C ASP A 11 13.54 23.78 -3.44
N LEU A 12 14.32 24.84 -3.65
CA LEU A 12 15.75 24.78 -3.97
C LEU A 12 16.66 25.33 -2.86
N GLY A 13 16.09 25.79 -1.75
CA GLY A 13 16.83 26.52 -0.71
C GLY A 13 17.33 27.89 -1.19
N ASP A 14 18.06 28.59 -0.33
CA ASP A 14 18.46 29.99 -0.58
C ASP A 14 19.58 30.11 -1.63
N ASN A 15 20.51 29.14 -1.63
CA ASN A 15 21.63 29.04 -2.59
C ASN A 15 21.27 28.28 -3.88
N GLY A 16 19.99 27.93 -4.05
CA GLY A 16 19.51 27.24 -5.24
C GLY A 16 19.56 28.11 -6.49
N GLY A 17 19.90 27.48 -7.64
CA GLY A 17 19.71 28.08 -8.96
C GLY A 17 18.22 28.20 -9.35
N ILE A 18 17.94 28.48 -10.62
CA ILE A 18 16.57 28.58 -11.14
C ILE A 18 15.93 27.22 -11.45
N GLN A 19 16.75 26.18 -11.67
CA GLN A 19 16.33 24.84 -12.05
C GLN A 19 16.98 23.78 -11.15
N CYS A 20 16.21 22.76 -10.75
CA CYS A 20 16.73 21.65 -9.95
C CYS A 20 17.59 20.70 -10.79
N GLU A 21 18.53 20.03 -10.14
CA GLU A 21 19.44 19.07 -10.78
C GLU A 21 18.72 17.96 -11.55
N LYS A 22 17.58 17.50 -11.03
CA LYS A 22 16.76 16.47 -11.71
C LYS A 22 16.14 16.98 -13.01
N CYS A 23 15.74 18.26 -13.06
CA CYS A 23 15.20 18.86 -14.28
C CYS A 23 16.31 19.13 -15.30
N LYS A 24 17.50 19.56 -14.86
CA LYS A 24 18.68 19.71 -15.72
C LYS A 24 19.03 18.40 -16.44
N LYS A 25 19.24 17.32 -15.68
CA LYS A 25 19.56 15.99 -16.23
C LYS A 25 18.50 15.46 -17.20
N ASN A 26 17.22 15.76 -16.93
CA ASN A 26 16.15 15.37 -17.83
C ASN A 26 16.14 16.22 -19.10
N GLU A 27 16.45 17.51 -19.02
CA GLU A 27 16.54 18.40 -20.18
C GLU A 27 17.72 18.03 -21.07
N GLU A 28 18.87 17.69 -20.49
CA GLU A 28 20.03 17.17 -21.22
C GLU A 28 19.70 15.86 -21.96
N LYS A 29 18.93 14.97 -21.32
CA LYS A 29 18.61 13.65 -21.89
C LYS A 29 17.46 13.67 -22.92
N TYR A 30 16.42 14.44 -22.66
CA TYR A 30 15.17 14.41 -23.44
C TYR A 30 14.86 15.71 -24.17
N GLY A 31 15.69 16.74 -24.01
CA GLY A 31 15.44 18.08 -24.54
C GLY A 31 14.48 18.90 -23.69
N LYS A 32 14.09 20.06 -24.24
CA LYS A 32 13.23 21.03 -23.57
C LYS A 32 11.86 20.41 -23.24
N PRO A 33 11.38 20.54 -21.99
CA PRO A 33 10.11 19.95 -21.59
C PRO A 33 8.90 20.73 -22.11
N GLU A 34 7.82 20.01 -22.38
CA GLU A 34 6.51 20.58 -22.65
C GLU A 34 5.70 20.82 -21.36
N ARG A 35 4.50 21.37 -21.51
CA ARG A 35 3.52 21.44 -20.42
C ARG A 35 2.96 20.06 -20.12
N CYS A 36 3.03 19.66 -18.85
CA CYS A 36 2.38 18.45 -18.37
C CYS A 36 0.87 18.53 -18.57
N LYS A 37 0.29 17.56 -19.25
CA LYS A 37 -1.15 17.51 -19.53
C LYS A 37 -2.05 17.50 -18.28
N TYR A 38 -1.50 17.13 -17.11
CA TYR A 38 -2.22 17.14 -15.83
C TYR A 38 -1.96 18.43 -15.05
N CYS A 39 -0.72 18.67 -14.61
CA CYS A 39 -0.41 19.77 -13.70
C CYS A 39 0.03 21.07 -14.38
N GLN A 40 0.09 21.11 -15.72
CA GLN A 40 0.42 22.27 -16.56
C GLN A 40 1.82 22.90 -16.34
N LEU A 41 2.67 22.23 -15.54
CA LEU A 41 4.07 22.59 -15.36
C LEU A 41 4.89 22.27 -16.61
N LEU A 42 5.82 23.16 -16.97
CA LEU A 42 6.83 22.95 -18.03
C LEU A 42 7.87 21.92 -17.59
N ALA A 43 7.44 20.68 -17.43
CA ALA A 43 8.24 19.59 -16.88
C ALA A 43 7.86 18.23 -17.49
N ALA A 44 7.13 18.22 -18.61
CA ALA A 44 6.86 17.02 -19.37
C ALA A 44 8.03 16.71 -20.30
N PHE A 45 8.95 15.88 -19.81
CA PHE A 45 10.11 15.43 -20.59
C PHE A 45 9.80 14.23 -21.47
N VAL A 46 8.78 13.43 -21.13
CA VAL A 46 8.39 12.22 -21.85
C VAL A 46 6.87 12.07 -21.80
N ASN A 47 6.23 11.68 -22.91
CA ASN A 47 4.80 11.32 -23.01
C ASN A 47 3.82 12.38 -22.48
N SER A 48 4.13 13.67 -22.68
CA SER A 48 3.30 14.82 -22.26
C SER A 48 2.93 14.84 -20.77
N LYS A 49 3.68 14.11 -19.92
CA LYS A 49 3.48 14.04 -18.47
C LYS A 49 4.79 14.36 -17.77
N CYS A 50 4.72 15.09 -16.66
CA CYS A 50 5.90 15.24 -15.82
C CYS A 50 6.20 13.94 -15.05
N VAL A 51 7.44 13.78 -14.58
CA VAL A 51 7.87 12.59 -13.82
C VAL A 51 6.99 12.32 -12.60
N TYR A 52 6.58 13.38 -11.89
CA TYR A 52 5.72 13.28 -10.71
C TYR A 52 4.34 12.71 -11.07
N CYS A 53 3.69 13.30 -12.07
CA CYS A 53 2.38 12.86 -12.55
C CYS A 53 2.41 11.43 -13.08
N THR A 54 3.44 11.07 -13.83
CA THR A 54 3.63 9.70 -14.35
C THR A 54 3.77 8.68 -13.20
N HIS A 55 4.53 9.01 -12.16
CA HIS A 55 4.70 8.14 -11.00
C HIS A 55 3.40 7.94 -10.22
N LEU A 56 2.67 9.03 -9.94
CA LEU A 56 1.43 8.94 -9.18
C LEU A 56 0.31 8.24 -9.95
N GLU A 57 0.23 8.46 -11.26
CA GLU A 57 -0.74 7.76 -12.10
C GLU A 57 -0.55 6.24 -12.05
N ARG A 58 0.70 5.75 -12.06
CA ARG A 58 0.99 4.32 -11.91
C ARG A 58 0.63 3.79 -10.52
N LYS A 59 0.84 4.59 -9.47
CA LYS A 59 0.68 4.16 -8.07
C LYS A 59 -0.76 4.26 -7.56
N ILE A 60 -1.51 5.24 -8.05
CA ILE A 60 -2.82 5.63 -7.52
C ILE A 60 -3.91 5.49 -8.59
N GLY A 61 -3.60 5.79 -9.85
CA GLY A 61 -4.55 5.85 -10.94
C GLY A 61 -4.68 7.26 -11.54
N LEU A 62 -5.67 7.43 -12.41
CA LEU A 62 -5.90 8.71 -13.09
C LEU A 62 -6.15 9.86 -12.11
N PRO A 63 -5.67 11.08 -12.40
CA PRO A 63 -5.89 12.21 -11.53
C PRO A 63 -7.35 12.67 -11.57
N ILE A 64 -7.82 13.18 -10.43
CA ILE A 64 -9.10 13.87 -10.29
C ILE A 64 -8.90 15.39 -10.21
N ALA A 65 -10.00 16.12 -10.29
CA ALA A 65 -10.00 17.58 -10.17
C ALA A 65 -9.49 18.00 -8.79
N CYS A 66 -8.55 18.95 -8.77
CA CYS A 66 -8.09 19.56 -7.53
C CYS A 66 -9.20 20.40 -6.90
N THR A 67 -9.50 20.19 -5.62
CA THR A 67 -10.53 20.94 -4.89
C THR A 67 -10.27 22.45 -4.90
N LYS A 68 -9.00 22.89 -4.92
CA LYS A 68 -8.65 24.33 -4.91
C LYS A 68 -8.57 24.98 -6.29
N CYS A 69 -8.07 24.27 -7.32
CA CYS A 69 -7.80 24.89 -8.63
C CYS A 69 -8.52 24.24 -9.82
N GLY A 70 -9.32 23.20 -9.60
CA GLY A 70 -10.08 22.49 -10.65
C GLY A 70 -9.25 21.64 -11.61
N LEU A 71 -7.94 21.84 -11.72
CA LEU A 71 -7.09 21.05 -12.63
C LEU A 71 -7.12 19.56 -12.28
N LYS A 72 -7.29 18.69 -13.29
CA LYS A 72 -7.20 17.22 -13.19
C LYS A 72 -5.76 16.77 -12.89
N SER A 73 -5.33 17.00 -11.65
CA SER A 73 -3.94 16.86 -11.20
C SER A 73 -3.81 16.48 -9.72
N ALA A 74 -4.93 16.24 -9.03
CA ALA A 74 -4.95 15.69 -7.69
C ALA A 74 -4.98 14.16 -7.77
N PHE A 75 -4.19 13.48 -6.94
CA PHE A 75 -4.12 12.03 -6.90
C PHE A 75 -4.43 11.57 -5.48
N THR A 76 -5.46 10.75 -5.33
CA THR A 76 -5.92 10.23 -4.04
C THR A 76 -6.44 8.81 -4.20
N LYS A 77 -6.35 8.01 -3.13
CA LYS A 77 -7.00 6.69 -3.05
C LYS A 77 -8.47 6.77 -2.59
N THR A 78 -8.88 7.94 -2.11
CA THR A 78 -10.22 8.23 -1.59
C THR A 78 -10.83 9.36 -2.43
N PRO A 79 -11.27 9.08 -3.68
CA PRO A 79 -11.78 10.08 -4.61
C PRO A 79 -13.04 10.82 -4.13
N GLU A 80 -13.77 10.24 -3.18
CA GLU A 80 -14.94 10.82 -2.52
C GLU A 80 -14.59 11.98 -1.56
N LYS A 81 -13.31 12.12 -1.18
CA LYS A 81 -12.83 13.19 -0.30
C LYS A 81 -12.17 14.32 -1.09
N ALA A 82 -12.15 15.51 -0.50
CA ALA A 82 -11.43 16.65 -1.03
C ALA A 82 -9.95 16.29 -1.30
N ALA A 83 -9.47 16.56 -2.51
CA ALA A 83 -8.13 16.20 -2.94
C ALA A 83 -7.45 17.40 -3.58
N PHE A 84 -6.23 17.69 -3.13
CA PHE A 84 -5.45 18.83 -3.60
C PHE A 84 -4.31 18.36 -4.50
N CYS A 85 -4.06 19.09 -5.59
CA CYS A 85 -2.88 18.86 -6.40
C CYS A 85 -1.62 19.31 -5.65
N ARG A 86 -0.47 18.77 -6.05
CA ARG A 86 0.83 19.05 -5.39
C ARG A 86 1.11 20.55 -5.24
N ASN A 87 0.78 21.34 -6.25
CA ASN A 87 1.02 22.78 -6.23
C ASN A 87 0.13 23.47 -5.19
N CYS A 88 -1.15 23.14 -5.15
CA CYS A 88 -2.07 23.68 -4.15
C CYS A 88 -1.69 23.23 -2.74
N THR A 89 -1.36 21.95 -2.53
CA THR A 89 -0.89 21.41 -1.24
C THR A 89 0.38 22.11 -0.74
N ALA A 90 1.29 22.50 -1.64
CA ALA A 90 2.50 23.22 -1.28
C ALA A 90 2.23 24.68 -0.85
N THR A 91 1.07 25.23 -1.22
CA THR A 91 0.64 26.60 -0.91
C THR A 91 -0.50 26.67 0.11
N LEU A 92 -0.93 25.54 0.67
CA LEU A 92 -1.90 25.55 1.77
C LEU A 92 -1.26 26.16 3.00
N ASP A 93 -2.07 26.85 3.79
CA ASP A 93 -1.63 27.38 5.07
C ASP A 93 -1.14 26.23 5.97
N PRO A 94 -0.07 26.44 6.76
CA PRO A 94 0.49 25.39 7.60
C PRO A 94 -0.54 24.72 8.52
N GLU A 95 -1.50 25.50 9.03
CA GLU A 95 -2.59 25.02 9.88
C GLU A 95 -3.56 24.11 9.12
N GLU A 96 -4.00 24.52 7.92
CA GLU A 96 -4.88 23.71 7.06
C GLU A 96 -4.18 22.39 6.68
N LYS A 97 -2.90 22.46 6.34
CA LYS A 97 -2.08 21.29 6.04
C LYS A 97 -1.91 20.37 7.25
N ALA A 98 -1.80 20.92 8.46
CA ALA A 98 -1.73 20.14 9.69
C ALA A 98 -3.06 19.44 9.98
N LYS A 99 -4.20 20.12 9.80
CA LYS A 99 -5.55 19.55 9.95
C LYS A 99 -5.76 18.36 9.01
N LEU A 100 -5.44 18.50 7.72
CA LEU A 100 -5.56 17.41 6.74
C LEU A 100 -4.70 16.19 7.11
N LYS A 101 -3.46 16.42 7.58
CA LYS A 101 -2.58 15.34 8.04
C LYS A 101 -3.13 14.66 9.29
N HIS A 102 -3.59 15.42 10.26
CA HIS A 102 -4.15 14.90 11.50
C HIS A 102 -5.39 14.05 11.23
N GLN A 103 -6.30 14.52 10.39
CA GLN A 103 -7.46 13.75 9.94
C GLN A 103 -7.06 12.43 9.28
N THR A 104 -6.05 12.45 8.41
CA THR A 104 -5.54 11.23 7.76
C THR A 104 -4.93 10.24 8.77
N ILE A 105 -4.25 10.74 9.81
CA ILE A 105 -3.66 9.89 10.86
C ILE A 105 -4.78 9.22 11.67
N MET A 106 -5.77 10.00 12.12
CA MET A 106 -6.91 9.50 12.90
C MET A 106 -7.68 8.40 12.17
N GLU A 107 -7.92 8.58 10.87
CA GLU A 107 -8.59 7.57 10.03
C GLU A 107 -7.79 6.27 9.95
N LYS A 108 -6.46 6.37 9.81
CA LYS A 108 -5.58 5.20 9.78
C LYS A 108 -5.51 4.50 11.12
N ASP A 109 -5.48 5.24 12.23
CA ASP A 109 -5.49 4.67 13.57
C ASP A 109 -6.80 3.92 13.85
N GLN A 110 -7.93 4.47 13.41
CA GLN A 110 -9.22 3.77 13.48
C GLN A 110 -9.21 2.47 12.66
N GLN A 111 -8.65 2.50 11.44
CA GLN A 111 -8.53 1.31 10.61
C GLN A 111 -7.60 0.26 11.22
N ILE A 112 -6.47 0.67 11.81
CA ILE A 112 -5.54 -0.21 12.52
C ILE A 112 -6.25 -0.86 13.71
N GLY A 113 -7.04 -0.11 14.48
CA GLY A 113 -7.83 -0.66 15.59
C GLY A 113 -8.77 -1.78 15.14
N LYS A 114 -9.52 -1.57 14.04
CA LYS A 114 -10.41 -2.58 13.46
C LYS A 114 -9.64 -3.82 13.00
N LEU A 115 -8.54 -3.62 12.26
CA LEU A 115 -7.71 -4.73 11.76
C LEU A 115 -7.10 -5.55 12.89
N LYS A 116 -6.60 -4.90 13.95
CA LYS A 116 -6.07 -5.59 15.14
C LYS A 116 -7.14 -6.43 15.82
N SER A 117 -8.34 -5.90 15.98
CA SER A 117 -9.46 -6.65 16.58
C SER A 117 -9.81 -7.90 15.76
N THR A 118 -9.96 -7.77 14.45
CA THR A 118 -10.20 -8.92 13.55
C THR A 118 -9.04 -9.92 13.61
N GLN A 119 -7.80 -9.45 13.61
CA GLN A 119 -6.62 -10.31 13.71
C GLN A 119 -6.62 -11.12 15.00
N MET A 120 -6.98 -10.52 16.14
CA MET A 120 -7.07 -11.23 17.42
C MET A 120 -8.13 -12.33 17.41
N ILE A 121 -9.31 -12.06 16.84
CA ILE A 121 -10.39 -13.05 16.72
C ILE A 121 -9.93 -14.21 15.84
N ASN A 122 -9.38 -13.92 14.66
CA ASN A 122 -8.88 -14.94 13.74
C ASN A 122 -7.78 -15.80 14.38
N GLU A 123 -6.88 -15.20 15.16
CA GLU A 123 -5.82 -15.92 15.86
C GLU A 123 -6.37 -16.83 16.96
N GLN A 124 -7.41 -16.39 17.67
CA GLN A 124 -8.11 -17.21 18.66
C GLN A 124 -8.84 -18.38 18.01
N GLU A 125 -9.58 -18.16 16.92
CA GLU A 125 -10.26 -19.21 16.16
C GLU A 125 -9.26 -20.21 15.59
N HIS A 126 -8.14 -19.74 15.04
CA HIS A 126 -7.07 -20.60 14.54
C HIS A 126 -6.49 -21.48 15.64
N ARG A 127 -6.21 -20.91 16.82
CA ARG A 127 -5.75 -21.69 17.99
C ARG A 127 -6.76 -22.74 18.42
N GLN A 128 -8.06 -22.42 18.41
CA GLN A 128 -9.11 -23.37 18.77
C GLN A 128 -9.21 -24.51 17.73
N ALA A 129 -9.16 -24.19 16.44
CA ALA A 129 -9.17 -25.18 15.37
C ALA A 129 -7.97 -26.14 15.47
N LEU A 130 -6.77 -25.63 15.74
CA LEU A 130 -5.58 -26.46 15.95
C LEU A 130 -5.74 -27.43 17.12
N ARG A 131 -6.30 -26.96 18.25
CA ARG A 131 -6.59 -27.83 19.41
C ARG A 131 -7.60 -28.92 19.06
N GLN A 132 -8.63 -28.60 18.30
CA GLN A 132 -9.63 -29.56 17.88
C GLN A 132 -9.05 -30.62 16.94
N VAL A 133 -8.20 -30.22 15.99
CA VAL A 133 -7.48 -31.15 15.11
C VAL A 133 -6.56 -32.08 15.92
N HIS A 134 -5.80 -31.54 16.87
CA HIS A 134 -4.94 -32.37 17.73
C HIS A 134 -5.74 -33.43 18.48
N LYS A 135 -6.87 -33.04 19.10
CA LYS A 135 -7.76 -33.96 19.82
C LYS A 135 -8.33 -35.04 18.90
N ARG A 136 -8.75 -34.68 17.68
CA ARG A 136 -9.25 -35.63 16.69
C ARG A 136 -8.17 -36.63 16.25
N ASN A 137 -6.95 -36.13 16.01
CA ASN A 137 -5.83 -36.97 15.61
C ASN A 137 -5.41 -37.92 16.73
N GLU A 138 -5.40 -37.46 17.98
CA GLU A 138 -5.10 -38.29 19.15
C GLU A 138 -6.14 -39.42 19.31
N ALA A 139 -7.43 -39.09 19.17
CA ALA A 139 -8.49 -40.10 19.19
C ALA A 139 -8.35 -41.12 18.05
N ALA A 140 -8.10 -40.66 16.82
CA ALA A 140 -7.89 -41.53 15.68
C ALA A 140 -6.66 -42.44 15.85
N MET A 141 -5.56 -41.91 16.40
CA MET A 141 -4.35 -42.68 16.71
C MET A 141 -4.61 -43.76 17.76
N SER A 142 -5.42 -43.46 18.79
CA SER A 142 -5.82 -44.45 19.79
C SER A 142 -6.61 -45.59 19.14
N THR A 143 -7.61 -45.26 18.31
CA THR A 143 -8.41 -46.24 17.57
C THR A 143 -7.56 -47.11 16.65
N LEU A 144 -6.65 -46.50 15.87
CA LEU A 144 -5.75 -47.24 14.97
C LEU A 144 -4.82 -48.19 15.74
N LYS A 145 -4.30 -47.78 16.90
CA LYS A 145 -3.50 -48.65 17.77
C LYS A 145 -4.29 -49.86 18.25
N GLU A 146 -5.55 -49.66 18.64
CA GLU A 146 -6.43 -50.74 19.08
C GLU A 146 -6.73 -51.72 17.93
N GLN A 147 -7.00 -51.20 16.73
CA GLN A 147 -7.19 -52.01 15.52
C GLN A 147 -5.93 -52.82 15.17
N ILE A 148 -4.74 -52.23 15.26
CA ILE A 148 -3.48 -52.94 15.03
C ILE A 148 -3.32 -54.10 16.02
N ARG A 149 -3.58 -53.87 17.31
CA ARG A 149 -3.51 -54.94 18.33
C ARG A 149 -4.45 -56.10 18.01
N GLU A 150 -5.68 -55.79 17.61
CA GLU A 150 -6.68 -56.80 17.30
C GLU A 150 -6.34 -57.59 16.03
N LEU A 151 -5.91 -56.90 14.97
CA LEU A 151 -5.44 -57.56 13.74
C LEU A 151 -4.21 -58.45 13.99
N SER A 152 -3.27 -58.02 14.85
CA SER A 152 -2.14 -58.86 15.25
C SER A 152 -2.59 -60.14 15.95
N ARG A 153 -3.58 -60.08 16.86
CA ARG A 153 -4.15 -61.28 17.51
C ARG A 153 -4.79 -62.22 16.49
N GLN A 154 -5.54 -61.68 15.53
CA GLN A 154 -6.18 -62.47 14.48
C GLN A 154 -5.15 -63.17 13.59
N LEU A 155 -4.06 -62.47 13.22
CA LEU A 155 -2.97 -63.05 12.45
C LEU A 155 -2.27 -64.18 13.21
N ASP A 156 -2.01 -64.01 14.51
CA ASP A 156 -1.41 -65.06 15.34
C ASP A 156 -2.32 -66.29 15.46
N ALA A 157 -3.63 -66.08 15.61
CA ALA A 157 -4.62 -67.16 15.66
C ALA A 157 -4.76 -67.92 14.33
N ALA A 158 -4.63 -67.21 13.21
CA ALA A 158 -4.70 -67.78 11.87
C ALA A 158 -3.39 -68.45 11.42
N ARG A 159 -2.31 -68.35 12.20
CA ARG A 159 -0.99 -68.88 11.82
C ARG A 159 -1.03 -70.43 11.84
N PRO A 160 -0.81 -71.10 10.69
CA PRO A 160 -0.86 -72.55 10.65
C PRO A 160 0.28 -73.16 11.48
N LYS A 161 -0.06 -74.07 12.40
CA LYS A 161 0.92 -74.88 13.13
C LYS A 161 1.46 -75.94 12.16
N TYR A 162 2.54 -75.62 11.45
CA TYR A 162 3.29 -76.63 10.72
C TYR A 162 3.90 -77.60 11.73
N ARG A 163 3.56 -78.88 11.57
CA ARG A 163 3.97 -80.01 12.40
C ARG A 163 5.05 -80.81 11.68
#